data_AF-A0A3E0IKG1-F1
#
_entry.id   AF-A0A3E0IKG1-F1
#
_cell.length_a   1.000
_cell.length_b   1.000
_cell.length_c   1.000
_cell.angle_alpha   90.00
_cell.angle_beta   90.00
_cell.angle_gamma   90.00
#
_symmetry.space_group_name_H-M   'P 1'
#
loop_
_entity.id
_entity.type
_entity.pdbx_description
1 polymer ?
#
loop_
_entity_poly.entity_id
_entity_poly.type
_entity_poly.pdbx_seq_one_letter_code
_entity_poly.pdbx_strand_id
1 'polypeptide(L)'
;TINPAVIEGGRHPAFIADQCKLWITVHYLPNENDKDIIHEIENYLNRVAASDLWLRDHPLQFSWGGVSMIEDQGEIFPSFTIPVDHPGFDLLSQCHETVHRSKIKTEISTTVTDGGWTAYYGIPTILYGPGELNEAHGTNEKIKVSDLQQFTDVLYHFLIKWYENPVK
;
A
#
# COMPACT_ATOMS: atom_id res chain seq x y z
N THR A 1 8.16 5.10 2.67
CA THR A 1 8.83 6.00 1.71
C THR A 1 8.01 7.27 1.53
N ILE A 2 8.62 8.38 1.09
CA ILE A 2 7.91 9.63 0.80
C ILE A 2 8.25 10.02 -0.64
N ASN A 3 7.23 10.19 -1.49
CA ASN A 3 7.39 10.55 -2.90
C ASN A 3 6.66 11.86 -3.21
N PRO A 4 7.37 12.96 -3.51
CA PRO A 4 6.75 14.15 -4.08
C PRO A 4 6.38 13.90 -5.55
N ALA A 5 5.09 13.82 -5.84
CA ALA A 5 4.59 13.44 -7.16
C ALA A 5 4.31 14.65 -8.06
N VAL A 6 3.79 15.74 -7.50
CA VAL A 6 3.40 16.94 -8.25
C VAL A 6 3.79 18.18 -7.46
N ILE A 7 4.34 19.19 -8.15
CA ILE A 7 4.57 20.52 -7.62
C ILE A 7 4.00 21.57 -8.57
N GLU A 8 3.19 22.49 -8.05
CA GLU A 8 2.57 23.56 -8.83
C GLU A 8 2.64 24.88 -8.07
N GLY A 9 3.11 25.95 -8.71
CA GLY A 9 3.19 27.25 -8.07
C GLY A 9 3.54 28.38 -9.04
N GLY A 10 3.09 29.58 -8.70
CA GLY A 10 3.22 30.76 -9.56
C GLY A 10 2.28 30.75 -10.77
N ARG A 11 2.04 31.94 -11.34
CA ARG A 11 1.11 32.12 -12.47
C ARG A 11 1.74 32.83 -13.66
N HIS A 12 2.75 33.65 -13.43
CA HIS A 12 3.41 34.42 -14.47
C HIS A 12 4.85 34.77 -14.06
N PRO A 13 5.85 34.69 -14.97
CA PRO A 13 7.26 34.95 -14.64
C PRO A 13 7.57 36.35 -14.11
N ALA A 14 6.72 37.35 -14.43
CA ALA A 14 6.88 38.73 -13.96
C ALA A 14 6.33 38.99 -12.56
N PHE A 15 5.70 38.00 -11.91
CA PHE A 15 5.14 38.13 -10.57
C PHE A 15 5.83 37.17 -9.60
N ILE A 16 5.99 37.62 -8.36
CA ILE A 16 6.35 36.74 -7.24
C ILE A 16 5.17 35.78 -7.02
N ALA A 17 5.45 34.49 -6.90
CA ALA A 17 4.41 33.49 -6.68
C ALA A 17 3.69 33.71 -5.34
N ASP A 18 2.36 33.66 -5.35
CA ASP A 18 1.51 33.80 -4.16
C ASP A 18 1.12 32.45 -3.54
N GLN A 19 1.35 31.34 -4.25
CA GLN A 19 1.07 29.99 -3.80
C GLN A 19 2.00 28.96 -4.46
N CYS A 20 2.32 27.91 -3.70
CA CYS A 20 2.88 26.66 -4.19
C CYS A 20 2.14 25.49 -3.51
N LYS A 21 1.86 24.42 -4.25
CA LYS A 21 1.23 23.19 -3.77
C LYS A 21 2.14 22.01 -4.10
N LEU A 22 2.25 21.09 -3.16
CA LEU A 22 3.04 19.86 -3.30
C LEU A 22 2.14 18.68 -2.96
N TRP A 23 2.02 17.72 -3.88
CA TRP A 23 1.35 16.46 -3.63
C TRP A 23 2.40 15.41 -3.33
N ILE A 24 2.24 14.73 -2.19
CA ILE A 24 3.14 13.68 -1.75
C ILE A 24 2.36 12.38 -1.54
N THR A 25 3.01 11.26 -1.81
CA THR A 25 2.55 9.94 -1.39
C THR A 25 3.46 9.45 -0.27
N VAL A 26 2.85 9.00 0.83
CA VAL A 26 3.56 8.47 1.99
C VAL A 26 3.20 7.00 2.15
N HIS A 27 4.21 6.13 2.10
CA HIS A 27 4.08 4.73 2.48
C HIS A 27 4.70 4.54 3.87
N TYR A 28 3.95 3.91 4.77
CA TYR A 28 4.33 3.59 6.13
C TYR A 28 4.21 2.07 6.36
N LEU A 29 4.85 1.57 7.41
CA LEU A 29 4.91 0.16 7.73
C LEU A 29 3.57 -0.35 8.31
N PRO A 30 3.31 -1.67 8.25
CA PRO A 30 2.11 -2.28 8.83
C PRO A 30 1.90 -2.05 10.32
N ASN A 31 2.96 -1.76 11.07
CA ASN A 31 2.91 -1.49 12.51
C ASN A 31 2.85 0.00 12.84
N GLU A 32 2.77 0.88 11.85
CA GLU A 32 2.64 2.32 12.01
C GLU A 32 1.17 2.74 11.80
N ASN A 33 0.75 3.79 12.49
CA ASN A 33 -0.59 4.35 12.35
C ASN A 33 -0.57 5.63 11.51
N ASP A 34 -1.55 5.75 10.61
CA ASP A 34 -1.74 6.90 9.72
C ASP A 34 -1.79 8.23 10.47
N LYS A 35 -2.50 8.29 11.61
CA LYS A 35 -2.61 9.53 12.40
C LYS A 35 -1.29 9.94 13.01
N ASP A 36 -0.50 8.99 13.49
CA ASP A 36 0.81 9.28 14.08
C ASP A 36 1.78 9.78 13.00
N ILE A 37 1.78 9.14 11.82
CA ILE A 37 2.56 9.57 10.66
C ILE A 37 2.17 10.97 10.18
N ILE A 38 0.87 11.26 10.10
CA ILE A 38 0.34 12.59 9.77
C ILE A 38 0.85 13.63 10.76
N HIS A 39 0.69 13.37 12.07
CA HIS A 39 1.16 14.30 13.10
C HIS A 39 2.69 14.49 13.04
N GLU A 40 3.47 13.45 12.79
CA GLU A 40 4.92 13.57 12.66
C GLU A 40 5.31 14.49 11.49
N ILE A 41 4.69 14.29 10.33
CA ILE A 41 4.96 15.08 9.13
C ILE A 41 4.56 16.55 9.34
N GLU A 42 3.36 16.80 9.85
CA GLU A 42 2.89 18.17 10.12
C GLU A 42 3.78 18.88 11.14
N ASN A 43 4.15 18.20 12.23
CA ASN A 43 5.03 18.76 13.24
C ASN A 43 6.42 19.09 12.68
N TYR A 44 6.99 18.21 11.86
CA TYR A 44 8.28 18.46 11.24
C TYR A 44 8.22 19.65 10.29
N LEU A 45 7.24 19.67 9.38
CA LEU A 45 7.11 20.73 8.38
C LEU A 45 6.78 22.08 8.99
N ASN A 46 5.94 22.12 10.04
CA ASN A 46 5.64 23.36 10.75
C ASN A 46 6.88 23.94 11.48
N ARG A 47 7.77 23.10 12.03
CA ARG A 47 9.04 23.58 12.61
C ARG A 47 9.96 24.19 11.56
N VAL A 48 10.02 23.58 10.37
CA VAL A 48 10.80 24.12 9.25
C VAL A 48 10.19 25.45 8.78
N ALA A 49 8.87 25.51 8.61
CA ALA A 49 8.13 26.71 8.21
C ALA A 49 8.31 27.87 9.20
N ALA A 50 8.35 27.59 10.51
CA ALA A 50 8.57 28.62 11.53
C ALA A 50 9.95 29.31 11.44
N SER A 51 10.91 28.70 10.73
CA SER A 51 12.25 29.25 10.52
C SER A 51 12.37 30.08 9.22
N ASP A 52 11.32 30.10 8.39
CA ASP A 52 11.26 30.89 7.16
C ASP A 52 10.44 32.18 7.39
N LEU A 53 10.91 33.30 6.82
CA LEU A 53 10.31 34.62 7.07
C LEU A 53 8.88 34.72 6.52
N TRP A 54 8.60 34.09 5.38
CA TRP A 54 7.28 34.15 4.76
C TRP A 54 6.35 33.09 5.36
N LEU A 55 6.81 31.84 5.48
CA LEU A 55 5.98 30.75 6.00
C LEU A 55 5.60 30.90 7.48
N ARG A 56 6.38 31.64 8.27
CA ARG A 56 6.00 31.97 9.66
C ARG A 56 4.70 32.77 9.74
N ASP A 57 4.53 33.72 8.82
CA ASP A 57 3.36 34.61 8.78
C ASP A 57 2.27 34.04 7.83
N HIS A 58 2.62 33.02 7.02
CA HIS A 58 1.76 32.30 6.09
C HIS A 58 1.89 30.77 6.29
N PRO A 59 1.26 30.20 7.34
CA PRO A 59 1.47 28.81 7.73
C PRO A 59 1.03 27.81 6.67
N LEU A 60 1.68 26.65 6.67
CA LEU A 60 1.37 25.54 5.77
C LEU A 60 -0.08 25.05 5.97
N GLN A 61 -0.72 24.68 4.87
CA GLN A 61 -2.02 24.04 4.87
C GLN A 61 -1.87 22.58 4.44
N PHE A 62 -2.45 21.68 5.21
CA PHE A 62 -2.39 20.24 4.98
C PHE A 62 -3.74 19.72 4.52
N SER A 63 -3.71 18.79 3.56
CA SER A 63 -4.86 18.02 3.13
C SER A 63 -4.39 16.58 2.99
N TRP A 64 -5.02 15.67 3.74
CA TRP A 64 -4.69 14.25 3.75
C TRP A 64 -5.83 13.44 3.14
N GLY A 65 -5.46 12.28 2.61
CA GLY A 65 -6.36 11.40 1.89
C GLY A 65 -6.49 11.77 0.40
N GLY A 66 -6.73 10.75 -0.41
CA GLY A 66 -6.89 10.88 -1.86
C GLY A 66 -8.34 10.84 -2.31
N VAL A 67 -8.52 11.04 -3.61
CA VAL A 67 -9.71 10.60 -4.33
C VAL A 67 -9.52 9.12 -4.68
N SER A 68 -10.55 8.31 -4.51
CA SER A 68 -10.54 6.91 -4.90
C SER A 68 -11.76 6.53 -5.71
N MET A 69 -11.86 5.24 -6.06
CA MET A 69 -13.06 4.70 -6.71
C MET A 69 -14.28 4.67 -5.75
N ILE A 70 -14.07 4.88 -4.45
CA ILE A 70 -15.06 4.72 -3.38
C ILE A 70 -15.35 6.04 -2.68
N GLU A 71 -14.32 6.86 -2.43
CA GLU A 71 -14.46 8.15 -1.76
C GLU A 71 -13.93 9.29 -2.63
N ASP A 72 -14.71 10.36 -2.75
CA ASP A 72 -14.31 11.55 -3.50
C ASP A 72 -13.14 12.28 -2.82
N GLN A 73 -12.94 12.12 -1.50
CA GLN A 73 -11.83 12.66 -0.72
C GLN A 73 -11.62 11.84 0.56
N GLY A 74 -10.38 11.77 1.04
CA GLY A 74 -10.07 11.27 2.39
C GLY A 74 -9.53 9.85 2.45
N GLU A 75 -9.44 9.15 1.31
CA GLU A 75 -9.07 7.74 1.36
C GLU A 75 -7.58 7.56 1.71
N ILE A 76 -7.33 6.77 2.75
CA ILE A 76 -6.03 6.27 3.16
C ILE A 76 -6.13 4.75 3.18
N PHE A 77 -5.33 4.08 2.35
CA PHE A 77 -5.29 2.62 2.31
C PHE A 77 -4.65 2.08 3.59
N PRO A 78 -5.35 1.24 4.37
CA PRO A 78 -4.75 0.61 5.54
C PRO A 78 -3.61 -0.32 5.12
N SER A 79 -2.54 -0.33 5.90
CA SER A 79 -1.51 -1.35 5.81
C SER A 79 -1.96 -2.62 6.56
N PHE A 80 -1.36 -3.76 6.24
CA PHE A 80 -1.61 -5.01 6.97
C PHE A 80 -0.40 -5.94 6.95
N THR A 81 -0.40 -6.89 7.87
CA THR A 81 0.59 -7.98 7.92
C THR A 81 -0.11 -9.30 7.68
N ILE A 82 0.53 -10.16 6.88
CA ILE A 82 0.02 -11.51 6.65
C ILE A 82 0.00 -12.32 7.97
N PRO A 83 -1.08 -13.06 8.26
CA PRO A 83 -1.24 -13.77 9.52
C PRO A 83 -0.47 -15.11 9.47
N VAL A 84 0.84 -15.06 9.64
CA VAL A 84 1.72 -16.24 9.50
C VAL A 84 1.44 -17.36 10.51
N ASP A 85 0.87 -17.02 11.67
CA ASP A 85 0.49 -17.99 12.71
C ASP A 85 -0.91 -18.58 12.50
N HIS A 86 -1.64 -18.15 11.47
CA HIS A 86 -2.99 -18.63 11.20
C HIS A 86 -2.96 -19.96 10.44
N PRO A 87 -3.81 -20.96 10.81
CA PRO A 87 -3.81 -22.28 10.14
C PRO A 87 -4.03 -22.23 8.63
N GLY A 88 -4.76 -21.23 8.14
CA GLY A 88 -4.94 -21.00 6.71
C GLY A 88 -3.64 -20.63 5.98
N PHE A 89 -2.72 -19.93 6.64
CA PHE A 89 -1.40 -19.61 6.07
C PHE A 89 -0.52 -20.86 5.97
N ASP A 90 -0.52 -21.70 7.01
CA ASP A 90 0.19 -22.98 6.99
C ASP A 90 -0.33 -23.90 5.87
N LEU A 91 -1.66 -23.99 5.72
CA LEU A 91 -2.28 -24.78 4.66
C LEU A 91 -1.90 -24.26 3.27
N LEU A 92 -1.94 -22.94 3.06
CA LEU A 92 -1.53 -22.34 1.80
C LEU A 92 -0.05 -22.63 1.51
N SER A 93 0.81 -22.53 2.52
CA SER A 93 2.25 -22.81 2.41
C SER A 93 2.52 -24.25 1.96
N GLN A 94 1.78 -25.22 2.50
CA GLN A 94 1.88 -26.63 2.10
C GLN A 94 1.38 -26.87 0.66
N CYS A 95 0.29 -26.21 0.26
CA CYS A 95 -0.21 -26.29 -1.12
C CYS A 95 0.78 -25.65 -2.10
N HIS A 96 1.37 -24.51 -1.75
CA HIS A 96 2.43 -23.86 -2.52
C HIS A 96 3.63 -24.80 -2.71
N GLU A 97 4.14 -25.40 -1.63
CA GLU A 97 5.29 -26.32 -1.71
C GLU A 97 5.00 -27.57 -2.55
N THR A 98 3.75 -28.06 -2.53
CA THR A 98 3.33 -29.20 -3.35
C THR A 98 3.45 -28.89 -4.85
N VAL A 99 3.03 -27.70 -5.28
CA VAL A 99 3.00 -27.30 -6.68
C VAL A 99 4.36 -26.77 -7.15
N HIS A 100 4.96 -25.86 -6.39
CA HIS A 100 6.21 -25.18 -6.78
C HIS A 100 7.48 -25.95 -6.41
N ARG A 101 7.38 -26.99 -5.56
CA ARG A 101 8.53 -27.76 -5.03
C ARG A 101 9.54 -26.89 -4.28
N SER A 102 9.07 -25.79 -3.70
CA SER A 102 9.86 -24.84 -2.93
C SER A 102 9.00 -24.24 -1.82
N LYS A 103 9.66 -23.74 -0.77
CA LYS A 103 8.94 -23.07 0.32
C LYS A 103 8.43 -21.70 -0.13
N ILE A 104 7.25 -21.33 0.35
CA ILE A 104 6.72 -19.98 0.18
C ILE A 104 7.69 -18.97 0.79
N LYS A 105 7.86 -17.84 0.12
CA LYS A 105 8.62 -16.71 0.61
C LYS A 105 7.67 -15.60 1.00
N THR A 106 7.91 -14.99 2.16
CA THR A 106 7.19 -13.83 2.65
C THR A 106 8.04 -12.60 2.48
N GLU A 107 7.51 -11.57 1.83
CA GLU A 107 8.22 -10.33 1.55
C GLU A 107 7.34 -9.13 1.92
N ILE A 108 7.97 -7.96 2.10
CA ILE A 108 7.23 -6.70 2.29
C ILE A 108 6.87 -6.16 0.91
N SER A 109 5.58 -6.05 0.62
CA SER A 109 5.11 -5.34 -0.56
C SER A 109 5.19 -3.84 -0.34
N THR A 110 5.69 -3.11 -1.35
CA THR A 110 5.63 -1.64 -1.39
C THR A 110 4.39 -1.13 -2.11
N THR A 111 3.46 -2.00 -2.47
CA THR A 111 2.19 -1.67 -3.12
C THR A 111 1.04 -1.64 -2.12
N VAL A 112 -0.04 -0.95 -2.49
CA VAL A 112 -1.32 -1.01 -1.78
C VAL A 112 -2.22 -2.06 -2.43
N THR A 113 -3.05 -2.73 -1.62
CA THR A 113 -4.05 -3.70 -2.08
C THR A 113 -5.29 -3.64 -1.19
N ASP A 114 -6.42 -4.17 -1.66
CA ASP A 114 -7.66 -4.24 -0.89
C ASP A 114 -7.55 -5.08 0.40
N GLY A 115 -6.49 -5.90 0.52
CA GLY A 115 -6.23 -6.70 1.71
C GLY A 115 -6.05 -5.87 2.98
N GLY A 116 -5.65 -4.60 2.84
CA GLY A 116 -5.61 -3.64 3.94
C GLY A 116 -6.97 -3.45 4.59
N TRP A 117 -8.03 -3.33 3.78
CA TRP A 117 -9.39 -3.13 4.27
C TRP A 117 -9.95 -4.37 4.96
N THR A 118 -9.77 -5.55 4.37
CA THR A 118 -10.25 -6.80 4.99
C THR A 118 -9.55 -7.05 6.34
N ALA A 119 -8.23 -6.81 6.39
CA ALA A 119 -7.47 -6.90 7.63
C ALA A 119 -7.90 -5.84 8.67
N TYR A 120 -8.16 -4.60 8.24
CA TYR A 120 -8.66 -3.52 9.10
C TYR A 120 -9.98 -3.90 9.80
N TYR A 121 -10.87 -4.60 9.10
CA TYR A 121 -12.12 -5.13 9.67
C TYR A 121 -11.96 -6.46 10.43
N GLY A 122 -10.72 -6.88 10.73
CA GLY A 122 -10.42 -8.04 11.57
C GLY A 122 -10.53 -9.38 10.86
N ILE A 123 -10.52 -9.40 9.51
CA ILE A 123 -10.55 -10.64 8.73
C ILE A 123 -9.11 -11.06 8.41
N PRO A 124 -8.64 -12.26 8.83
CA PRO A 124 -7.32 -12.77 8.45
C PRO A 124 -7.15 -12.76 6.93
N THR A 125 -6.14 -12.04 6.45
CA THR A 125 -5.99 -11.76 5.02
C THR A 125 -4.61 -12.16 4.54
N ILE A 126 -4.56 -12.97 3.48
CA ILE A 126 -3.31 -13.39 2.84
C ILE A 126 -3.27 -12.81 1.43
N LEU A 127 -2.23 -12.03 1.12
CA LEU A 127 -1.95 -11.59 -0.24
C LEU A 127 -1.06 -12.63 -0.92
N TYR A 128 -1.62 -13.32 -1.92
CA TYR A 128 -0.94 -14.36 -2.67
C TYR A 128 -1.39 -14.32 -4.12
N GLY A 129 -0.44 -14.23 -5.07
CA GLY A 129 -0.74 -14.06 -6.48
C GLY A 129 0.43 -14.50 -7.37
N PRO A 130 0.19 -14.72 -8.68
CA PRO A 130 1.23 -15.10 -9.62
C PRO A 130 1.88 -13.88 -10.28
N GLY A 131 2.99 -14.14 -10.98
CA GLY A 131 3.71 -13.13 -11.76
C GLY A 131 4.72 -12.35 -10.94
N GLU A 132 5.22 -11.27 -11.54
CA GLU A 132 6.31 -10.47 -10.98
C GLU A 132 5.83 -9.02 -10.86
N LEU A 133 5.98 -8.42 -9.68
CA LEU A 133 5.54 -7.04 -9.43
C LEU A 133 6.25 -6.00 -10.31
N ASN A 134 7.44 -6.32 -10.82
CA ASN A 134 8.19 -5.42 -11.72
C ASN A 134 7.60 -5.31 -13.13
N GLU A 135 6.70 -6.21 -13.53
CA GLU A 135 5.96 -6.13 -14.80
C GLU A 135 4.66 -5.31 -14.64
N ALA A 136 4.18 -5.12 -13.40
CA ALA A 136 2.94 -4.39 -13.11
C ALA A 136 3.06 -2.90 -13.47
N HIS A 137 1.98 -2.32 -14.02
CA HIS A 137 1.95 -0.94 -14.55
C HIS A 137 2.97 -0.68 -15.67
N GLY A 138 3.52 -1.73 -16.28
CA GLY A 138 4.38 -1.63 -17.45
C GLY A 138 3.58 -1.40 -18.74
N THR A 139 4.19 -0.76 -19.73
CA THR A 139 3.55 -0.54 -21.05
C THR A 139 3.21 -1.83 -21.80
N ASN A 140 3.90 -2.92 -21.46
CA ASN A 140 3.64 -4.27 -21.97
C ASN A 140 3.57 -5.26 -20.81
N GLU A 141 2.76 -4.93 -19.81
CA GLU A 141 2.45 -5.79 -18.66
C GLU A 141 2.10 -7.20 -19.14
N LYS A 142 2.77 -8.20 -18.55
CA LYS A 142 2.70 -9.59 -18.99
C LYS A 142 2.95 -10.52 -17.82
N ILE A 143 2.52 -11.75 -18.00
CA ILE A 143 2.71 -12.85 -17.05
C ILE A 143 3.06 -14.12 -17.82
N LYS A 144 3.86 -15.00 -17.22
CA LYS A 144 4.08 -16.32 -17.83
C LYS A 144 2.83 -17.16 -17.63
N VAL A 145 2.41 -17.86 -18.69
CA VAL A 145 1.28 -18.80 -18.62
C VAL A 145 1.51 -19.87 -17.55
N SER A 146 2.76 -20.29 -17.35
CA SER A 146 3.13 -21.24 -16.29
C SER A 146 2.83 -20.73 -14.88
N ASP A 147 2.99 -19.42 -14.64
CA ASP A 147 2.80 -18.84 -13.31
C ASP A 147 1.30 -18.81 -12.98
N LEU A 148 0.46 -18.51 -13.97
CA LEU A 148 -1.01 -18.61 -13.84
C LEU A 148 -1.46 -20.06 -13.60
N GLN A 149 -0.88 -21.02 -14.31
CA GLN A 149 -1.20 -22.45 -14.14
C GLN A 149 -0.85 -22.91 -12.73
N GLN A 150 0.39 -22.66 -12.28
CA GLN A 150 0.83 -23.07 -10.94
C GLN A 150 0.02 -22.39 -9.84
N PHE A 151 -0.28 -21.10 -9.98
CA PHE A 151 -1.15 -20.39 -9.03
C PHE A 151 -2.55 -21.00 -8.96
N THR A 152 -3.13 -21.36 -10.12
CA THR A 152 -4.43 -22.03 -10.18
C THR A 152 -4.38 -23.38 -9.46
N ASP A 153 -3.33 -24.17 -9.66
CA ASP A 153 -3.16 -25.47 -9.00
C ASP A 153 -3.02 -25.30 -7.47
N VAL A 154 -2.30 -24.28 -7.01
CA VAL A 154 -2.18 -23.97 -5.57
C VAL A 154 -3.54 -23.60 -4.99
N LEU A 155 -4.28 -22.69 -5.65
CA LEU A 155 -5.61 -22.30 -5.20
C LEU A 155 -6.58 -23.47 -5.19
N TYR A 156 -6.56 -24.33 -6.22
CA TYR A 156 -7.40 -25.52 -6.26
C TYR A 156 -7.15 -26.43 -5.06
N HIS A 157 -5.89 -26.75 -4.78
CA HIS A 157 -5.53 -27.58 -3.63
C HIS A 157 -5.85 -26.91 -2.29
N PHE A 158 -5.63 -25.59 -2.18
CA PHE A 158 -5.95 -24.83 -0.98
C PHE A 158 -7.45 -24.82 -0.70
N LEU A 159 -8.28 -24.44 -1.68
CA LEU A 159 -9.72 -24.29 -1.49
C LEU A 159 -10.39 -25.61 -1.14
N ILE A 160 -10.03 -26.72 -1.80
CA ILE A 160 -10.59 -28.05 -1.47
C ILE A 160 -10.32 -28.40 0.00
N LYS A 161 -9.08 -28.26 0.46
CA LYS A 161 -8.71 -28.60 1.84
C LYS A 161 -9.28 -27.60 2.86
N TRP A 162 -9.29 -26.31 2.52
CA TRP A 162 -9.78 -25.26 3.41
C TRP A 162 -11.28 -25.41 3.69
N TYR A 163 -12.07 -25.71 2.67
CA TYR A 163 -13.52 -25.88 2.84
C TYR A 163 -13.92 -27.16 3.58
N GLU A 164 -13.02 -28.14 3.73
CA GLU A 164 -13.26 -29.31 4.59
C GLU A 164 -13.24 -28.93 6.08
N ASN A 165 -12.36 -28.01 6.50
CA ASN A 165 -12.19 -27.60 7.91
C ASN A 165 -11.81 -26.11 8.05
N PRO A 166 -12.71 -25.16 7.76
CA PRO A 166 -12.39 -23.74 7.82
C PRO A 166 -12.24 -23.26 9.27
N VAL A 167 -11.20 -22.44 9.51
CA VAL A 167 -10.96 -21.77 10.79
C VAL A 167 -11.22 -20.28 10.64
N LYS A 168 -11.79 -19.66 11.68
CA LYS A 168 -12.03 -18.22 11.73
C LYS A 168 -10.75 -17.43 12.02
#